data_AF-A0A0G4L5Z2-F1
#
_entry.id   AF-A0A0G4L5Z2-F1
#
_cell.length_a   1.000
_cell.length_b   1.000
_cell.length_c   1.000
_cell.angle_alpha   90.00
_cell.angle_beta   90.00
_cell.angle_gamma   90.00
#
_symmetry.space_group_name_H-M   'P 1'
#
loop_
_entity.id
_entity.type
_entity.pdbx_description
1 polymer ?
#
loop_
_entity_poly.entity_id
_entity_poly.type
_entity_poly.pdbx_seq_one_letter_code
_entity_poly.pdbx_strand_id
1 'polypeptide(L)'
;MASGGGPGSDHEHHWPRLSGGYKVSKKIKIPNYNSAHTLLSFRWNSFQTGQVYLTCADIAINGGSNNNPTTAVAPTTLRTTTTAAAATTTGACTPAANVAVTFNTLATTVVGQTIKLAGSISQLGSWTPASAPSLSASGYTTSRPLWTYAVTLPAGTTFQYKFINVQSDGSVRWESDPNRSYTVPTGCASAVTVDSTWR
;
A
#
# COMPACT_ATOMS: atom_id res chain seq x y z
N MET A 1 -4.26 35.65 -48.48
CA MET A 1 -3.90 34.31 -49.01
C MET A 1 -2.62 33.93 -48.29
N ALA A 2 -2.66 33.08 -47.25
CA ALA A 2 -2.50 31.61 -47.32
C ALA A 2 -1.15 31.26 -48.00
N SER A 3 -0.24 30.41 -47.50
CA SER A 3 -0.33 29.26 -46.58
C SER A 3 1.10 28.71 -46.32
N GLY A 4 1.30 28.02 -45.18
CA GLY A 4 2.22 26.90 -44.84
C GLY A 4 3.75 27.08 -45.00
N GLY A 5 4.65 26.74 -44.06
CA GLY A 5 4.73 25.56 -43.17
C GLY A 5 5.61 24.48 -43.83
N GLY A 6 6.69 23.89 -43.29
CA GLY A 6 7.44 23.98 -42.03
C GLY A 6 8.74 23.15 -42.19
N PRO A 7 9.61 23.05 -41.17
CA PRO A 7 10.09 21.71 -40.84
C PRO A 7 10.08 21.43 -39.33
N GLY A 8 9.68 20.20 -39.02
CA GLY A 8 10.05 19.41 -37.83
C GLY A 8 10.17 20.15 -36.50
N SER A 9 9.05 20.27 -35.78
CA SER A 9 9.10 20.48 -34.33
C SER A 9 9.58 19.19 -33.65
N ASP A 10 10.90 19.06 -33.50
CA ASP A 10 11.47 18.21 -32.47
C ASP A 10 10.86 18.65 -31.14
N HIS A 11 10.14 17.74 -30.48
CA HIS A 11 9.60 17.94 -29.15
C HIS A 11 10.78 18.03 -28.16
N GLU A 12 11.35 19.23 -28.02
CA GLU A 12 12.26 19.53 -26.93
C GLU A 12 11.50 19.42 -25.61
N HIS A 13 11.71 18.31 -24.92
CA HIS A 13 11.32 18.16 -23.53
C HIS A 13 12.12 19.16 -22.69
N HIS A 14 11.52 20.33 -22.41
CA HIS A 14 12.07 21.29 -21.46
C HIS A 14 12.05 20.70 -20.05
N TRP A 15 13.22 20.30 -19.56
CA TRP A 15 13.45 20.01 -18.15
C TRP A 15 13.60 21.34 -17.40
N PRO A 16 12.99 21.49 -16.20
CA PRO A 16 13.25 22.65 -15.36
C PRO A 16 14.73 22.66 -14.98
N ARG A 17 15.49 23.65 -15.45
CA ARG A 17 16.86 23.89 -15.00
C ARG A 17 16.79 24.64 -13.67
N LEU A 18 17.38 24.08 -12.62
CA LEU A 18 17.64 24.84 -11.39
C LEU A 18 18.81 25.80 -11.65
N SER A 19 18.73 27.01 -11.09
CA SER A 19 19.84 27.96 -11.07
C SER A 19 21.06 27.28 -10.43
N GLY A 20 22.09 26.98 -11.24
CA GLY A 20 23.26 26.21 -10.84
C GLY A 20 23.62 25.02 -11.73
N GLY A 21 22.81 24.67 -12.74
CA GLY A 21 23.23 23.74 -13.82
C GLY A 21 23.19 22.25 -13.50
N TYR A 22 22.76 21.83 -12.30
CA TYR A 22 22.58 20.42 -11.97
C TYR A 22 21.26 19.87 -12.54
N LYS A 23 21.33 18.83 -13.38
CA LYS A 23 20.15 18.09 -13.83
C LYS A 23 19.64 17.20 -12.70
N VAL A 24 18.36 17.34 -12.35
CA VAL A 24 17.69 16.42 -11.44
C VAL A 24 17.44 15.09 -12.17
N SER A 25 18.28 14.08 -11.93
CA SER A 25 18.24 12.79 -12.66
C SER A 25 17.24 11.77 -12.09
N LYS A 26 16.48 12.10 -11.04
CA LYS A 26 15.55 11.17 -10.40
C LYS A 26 14.10 11.58 -10.61
N LYS A 27 13.30 10.67 -11.18
CA LYS A 27 11.85 10.79 -11.29
C LYS A 27 11.24 10.61 -9.89
N ILE A 28 10.49 11.59 -9.40
CA ILE A 28 9.62 11.43 -8.22
C ILE A 28 8.39 10.64 -8.67
N LYS A 29 8.13 9.49 -8.04
CA LYS A 29 6.85 8.77 -8.19
C LYS A 29 5.98 9.16 -7.02
N ILE A 30 4.82 9.77 -7.30
CA ILE A 30 3.79 9.98 -6.29
C ILE A 30 3.21 8.59 -5.95
N PRO A 31 3.10 8.20 -4.66
CA PRO A 31 2.42 6.97 -4.28
C PRO A 31 0.99 6.95 -4.82
N ASN A 32 0.44 5.76 -5.10
CA ASN A 32 -0.98 5.65 -5.42
C ASN A 32 -1.78 6.15 -4.21
N TYR A 33 -2.41 7.32 -4.33
CA TYR A 33 -3.19 7.96 -3.28
C TYR A 33 -4.66 8.01 -3.70
N ASN A 34 -5.55 7.59 -2.82
CA ASN A 34 -7.00 7.64 -3.03
C ASN A 34 -7.56 8.81 -2.20
N SER A 35 -7.96 9.89 -2.87
CA SER A 35 -8.58 11.07 -2.24
C SER A 35 -9.62 11.69 -3.15
N ALA A 36 -10.64 12.28 -2.54
CA ALA A 36 -11.70 13.03 -3.22
C ALA A 36 -11.25 14.43 -3.69
N HIS A 37 -9.99 14.83 -3.41
CA HIS A 37 -9.49 16.17 -3.69
C HIS A 37 -8.54 16.20 -4.90
N THR A 38 -8.67 17.25 -5.71
CA THR A 38 -7.78 17.50 -6.85
C THR A 38 -6.55 18.27 -6.39
N LEU A 39 -5.37 17.75 -6.71
CA LEU A 39 -4.11 18.39 -6.31
C LEU A 39 -3.65 19.38 -7.37
N LEU A 40 -3.55 20.66 -7.00
CA LEU A 40 -3.40 21.77 -7.94
C LEU A 40 -1.93 22.10 -8.26
N SER A 41 -1.01 21.95 -7.30
CA SER A 41 0.43 22.12 -7.56
C SER A 41 1.29 21.44 -6.49
N PHE A 42 2.51 21.06 -6.90
CA PHE A 42 3.59 20.68 -5.99
C PHE A 42 4.76 21.64 -6.20
N ARG A 43 5.22 22.31 -5.15
CA ARG A 43 6.44 23.11 -5.19
C ARG A 43 7.43 22.56 -4.17
N TRP A 44 8.65 22.25 -4.62
CA TRP A 44 9.74 21.83 -3.74
C TRP A 44 10.80 22.92 -3.68
N ASN A 45 11.31 23.20 -2.49
CA ASN A 45 12.38 24.16 -2.27
C ASN A 45 13.60 23.41 -1.68
N SER A 46 14.67 23.30 -2.46
CA SER A 46 15.77 22.34 -2.22
C SER A 46 16.87 22.83 -1.27
N PHE A 47 16.76 24.02 -0.67
CA PHE A 47 17.97 24.69 -0.18
C PHE A 47 18.38 24.49 1.28
N GLN A 48 17.69 23.68 2.11
CA GLN A 48 18.30 23.21 3.37
C GLN A 48 17.55 22.10 4.13
N THR A 49 16.28 21.79 3.83
CA THR A 49 15.56 20.66 4.43
C THR A 49 14.67 20.01 3.38
N GLY A 50 14.67 18.67 3.30
CA GLY A 50 13.83 17.91 2.37
C GLY A 50 12.35 17.93 2.77
N GLN A 51 11.75 19.11 2.89
CA GLN A 51 10.34 19.29 3.26
C GLN A 51 9.50 19.59 2.01
N VAL A 52 8.35 18.94 1.92
CA VAL A 52 7.34 19.18 0.88
C VAL A 52 6.17 19.90 1.54
N TYR A 53 5.89 21.12 1.09
CA TYR A 53 4.70 21.86 1.51
C TYR A 53 3.56 21.56 0.54
N LEU A 54 2.53 20.87 1.01
CA LEU A 54 1.26 20.78 0.29
C LEU A 54 0.34 21.86 0.84
N THR A 55 -0.18 22.70 -0.03
CA THR A 55 -1.33 23.57 0.28
C THR A 55 -2.54 22.95 -0.40
N CYS A 56 -3.64 22.78 0.35
CA CYS A 56 -4.94 22.45 -0.21
C CYS A 56 -5.85 23.66 -0.09
N ALA A 57 -6.66 23.89 -1.13
CA ALA A 57 -7.80 24.78 -1.09
C ALA A 57 -8.99 23.99 -1.61
N ASP A 58 -10.13 24.07 -0.93
CA ASP A 58 -11.39 23.60 -1.50
C ASP A 58 -11.83 24.62 -2.55
N ILE A 59 -11.74 24.23 -3.83
CA ILE A 59 -12.23 25.05 -4.94
C ILE A 59 -13.53 24.43 -5.42
N ALA A 60 -14.65 25.11 -5.17
CA ALA A 60 -15.90 24.84 -5.84
C ALA A 60 -15.93 25.61 -7.17
N ILE A 61 -15.97 24.90 -8.30
CA ILE A 61 -16.31 25.50 -9.60
C ILE A 61 -17.83 25.43 -9.71
N ASN A 62 -18.51 26.53 -9.41
CA ASN A 62 -19.92 26.64 -9.75
C ASN A 62 -20.04 26.81 -11.26
N GLY A 63 -20.52 25.77 -11.93
CA GLY A 63 -20.80 25.77 -13.37
C GLY A 63 -21.66 26.98 -13.73
N GLY A 64 -21.16 27.79 -14.66
CA GLY A 64 -21.78 29.06 -15.02
C GLY A 64 -23.22 28.90 -15.49
N SER A 65 -24.12 29.61 -14.82
CA SER A 65 -25.21 30.29 -15.50
C SER A 65 -25.28 31.70 -14.92
N ASN A 66 -25.17 32.65 -15.84
CA ASN A 66 -25.16 34.09 -15.61
C ASN A 66 -26.23 34.48 -14.60
N ASN A 67 -25.83 34.85 -13.38
CA ASN A 67 -26.57 35.78 -12.55
C ASN A 67 -25.57 36.40 -11.58
N ASN A 68 -25.29 37.68 -11.82
CA ASN A 68 -24.69 38.56 -10.83
C ASN A 68 -25.56 38.54 -9.57
N PRO A 69 -24.97 38.28 -8.40
CA PRO A 69 -25.20 39.24 -7.34
C PRO A 69 -23.88 39.69 -6.72
N THR A 70 -23.69 41.00 -6.79
CA THR A 70 -23.01 41.82 -5.80
C THR A 70 -23.33 41.37 -4.37
N THR A 71 -22.33 40.82 -3.69
CA THR A 71 -22.13 41.01 -2.26
C THR A 71 -20.64 40.92 -1.99
N ALA A 72 -20.02 42.09 -1.79
CA ALA A 72 -18.66 42.21 -1.32
C ALA A 72 -18.53 41.52 0.04
N VAL A 73 -17.78 40.42 0.09
CA VAL A 73 -17.29 39.87 1.36
C VAL A 73 -15.97 40.58 1.64
N ALA A 74 -15.92 41.27 2.78
CA ALA A 74 -14.78 42.03 3.26
C ALA A 74 -13.48 41.20 3.21
N PRO A 75 -12.30 41.84 3.02
CA PRO A 75 -11.03 41.12 3.13
C PRO A 75 -10.95 40.52 4.52
N THR A 76 -11.06 39.19 4.61
CA THR A 76 -10.77 38.49 5.85
C THR A 76 -9.27 38.61 6.03
N THR A 77 -8.85 39.46 6.95
CA THR A 77 -7.48 39.50 7.45
C THR A 77 -7.08 38.05 7.71
N LEU A 78 -6.10 37.55 6.95
CA LEU A 78 -5.48 36.26 7.21
C LEU A 78 -4.92 36.33 8.63
N ARG A 79 -5.71 35.87 9.60
CA ARG A 79 -5.14 35.40 10.85
C ARG A 79 -4.24 34.25 10.43
N THR A 80 -2.94 34.48 10.51
CA THR A 80 -1.94 33.44 10.73
C THR A 80 -2.32 32.76 12.04
N THR A 81 -3.33 31.90 12.00
CA THR A 81 -3.33 30.74 12.86
C THR A 81 -2.17 29.90 12.33
N THR A 82 -1.00 30.10 12.91
CA THR A 82 -0.08 28.99 13.15
C THR A 82 -0.83 28.01 14.04
N THR A 83 -1.85 27.34 13.49
CA THR A 83 -2.03 25.95 13.81
C THR A 83 -0.76 25.32 13.28
N ALA A 84 0.27 25.29 14.15
CA ALA A 84 1.19 24.18 14.13
C ALA A 84 0.26 22.98 13.95
N ALA A 85 0.31 22.35 12.77
CA ALA A 85 -0.18 21.00 12.68
C ALA A 85 0.47 20.35 13.88
N ALA A 86 -0.35 19.98 14.88
CA ALA A 86 0.13 19.07 15.88
C ALA A 86 0.69 17.97 15.02
N ALA A 87 2.03 17.87 14.97
CA ALA A 87 2.64 16.63 14.62
C ALA A 87 1.90 15.71 15.58
N THR A 88 0.99 14.89 15.06
CA THR A 88 0.75 13.61 15.67
C THR A 88 2.16 13.05 15.73
N THR A 89 2.81 13.31 16.85
CA THR A 89 3.84 12.46 17.39
C THR A 89 3.09 11.15 17.44
N THR A 90 3.15 10.39 16.35
CA THR A 90 3.01 8.95 16.41
C THR A 90 3.94 8.62 17.56
N GLY A 91 3.36 8.31 18.72
CA GLY A 91 4.13 8.12 19.93
C GLY A 91 5.30 7.22 19.55
N ALA A 92 6.51 7.63 19.93
CA ALA A 92 7.69 6.85 19.61
C ALA A 92 7.43 5.42 20.07
N CYS A 93 7.19 4.54 19.09
CA CYS A 93 6.92 3.15 19.36
C CYS A 93 8.27 2.44 19.33
N THR A 94 8.43 1.44 20.18
CA THR A 94 9.55 0.53 20.05
C THR A 94 9.28 -0.37 18.84
N PRO A 95 10.18 -0.42 17.84
CA PRO A 95 10.02 -1.36 16.73
C PRO A 95 9.95 -2.80 17.25
N ALA A 96 8.96 -3.55 16.80
CA ALA A 96 8.83 -4.94 17.18
C ALA A 96 9.91 -5.78 16.49
N ALA A 97 10.72 -6.51 17.27
CA ALA A 97 11.69 -7.46 16.72
C ALA A 97 10.99 -8.68 16.08
N ASN A 98 9.83 -9.04 16.63
CA ASN A 98 9.00 -10.15 16.21
C ASN A 98 7.55 -9.69 16.06
N VAL A 99 6.88 -10.19 15.02
CA VAL A 99 5.51 -9.85 14.68
C VAL A 99 4.69 -11.14 14.61
N ALA A 100 3.56 -11.18 15.28
CA ALA A 100 2.58 -12.25 15.14
C ALA A 100 1.86 -12.11 13.79
N VAL A 101 2.10 -13.04 12.87
CA VAL A 101 1.47 -13.08 11.55
C VAL A 101 0.37 -14.12 11.56
N THR A 102 -0.87 -13.67 11.39
CA THR A 102 -2.04 -14.53 11.26
C THR A 102 -2.40 -14.69 9.79
N PHE A 103 -2.26 -15.91 9.28
CA PHE A 103 -2.71 -16.28 7.95
C PHE A 103 -4.16 -16.76 8.01
N ASN A 104 -5.01 -16.12 7.22
CA ASN A 104 -6.39 -16.51 7.00
C ASN A 104 -6.54 -16.95 5.55
N THR A 105 -7.16 -18.10 5.32
CA THR A 105 -7.51 -18.53 3.96
C THR A 105 -8.94 -19.06 3.90
N LEU A 106 -9.67 -18.67 2.87
CA LEU A 106 -10.95 -19.28 2.54
C LEU A 106 -10.71 -20.46 1.60
N ALA A 107 -10.94 -21.67 2.11
CA ALA A 107 -10.71 -22.92 1.38
C ALA A 107 -11.79 -23.95 1.72
N THR A 108 -12.67 -24.25 0.76
CA THR A 108 -13.70 -25.28 0.92
C THR A 108 -13.05 -26.65 0.99
N THR A 109 -13.35 -27.39 2.05
CA THR A 109 -12.83 -28.73 2.31
C THR A 109 -13.95 -29.70 2.64
N VAL A 110 -13.72 -30.98 2.37
CA VAL A 110 -14.60 -32.06 2.88
C VAL A 110 -14.01 -32.67 4.15
N VAL A 111 -14.84 -33.44 4.88
CA VAL A 111 -14.41 -34.11 6.12
C VAL A 111 -13.18 -34.98 5.85
N GLY A 112 -12.18 -34.89 6.73
CA GLY A 112 -10.91 -35.61 6.62
C GLY A 112 -9.81 -34.86 5.87
N GLN A 113 -10.12 -33.74 5.21
CA GLN A 113 -9.12 -32.85 4.63
C GLN A 113 -8.58 -31.85 5.66
N THR A 114 -7.33 -31.45 5.52
CA THR A 114 -6.68 -30.44 6.38
C THR A 114 -5.89 -29.44 5.54
N ILE A 115 -6.09 -28.15 5.78
CA ILE A 115 -5.28 -27.10 5.18
C ILE A 115 -4.01 -26.90 6.00
N LYS A 116 -2.85 -26.85 5.33
CA LYS A 116 -1.55 -26.49 5.92
C LYS A 116 -0.90 -25.34 5.15
N LEU A 117 0.09 -24.69 5.77
CA LEU A 117 0.87 -23.60 5.19
C LEU A 117 2.33 -24.03 5.00
N ALA A 118 2.75 -24.27 3.76
CA ALA A 118 4.14 -24.60 3.44
C ALA A 118 4.87 -23.36 2.91
N GLY A 119 6.12 -23.16 3.27
CA GLY A 119 6.87 -22.01 2.77
C GLY A 119 8.38 -22.16 2.87
N SER A 120 9.10 -21.16 2.37
CA SER A 120 10.56 -21.20 2.20
C SER A 120 11.37 -21.05 3.48
N ILE A 121 10.72 -20.77 4.62
CA ILE A 121 11.35 -20.61 5.93
C ILE A 121 11.09 -21.82 6.81
N SER A 122 11.95 -22.05 7.80
CA SER A 122 11.86 -23.21 8.70
C SER A 122 10.57 -23.23 9.51
N GLN A 123 10.06 -22.05 9.91
CA GLN A 123 8.78 -21.91 10.61
C GLN A 123 7.59 -22.39 9.77
N LEU A 124 7.74 -22.44 8.44
CA LEU A 124 6.74 -22.92 7.49
C LEU A 124 7.15 -24.24 6.83
N GLY A 125 8.10 -24.96 7.44
CA GLY A 125 8.51 -26.31 7.02
C GLY A 125 9.45 -26.39 5.82
N SER A 126 10.04 -25.28 5.35
CA SER A 126 11.01 -25.27 4.24
C SER A 126 10.54 -26.06 3.01
N TRP A 127 9.31 -25.81 2.56
CA TRP A 127 8.61 -26.49 1.46
C TRP A 127 8.34 -27.99 1.65
N THR A 128 8.51 -28.51 2.87
CA THR A 128 8.21 -29.92 3.20
C THR A 128 6.79 -30.05 3.76
N PRO A 129 5.83 -30.68 3.05
CA PRO A 129 4.43 -30.79 3.51
C PRO A 129 4.23 -31.47 4.86
N ALA A 130 5.09 -32.44 5.20
CA ALA A 130 5.05 -33.13 6.48
C ALA A 130 5.39 -32.19 7.66
N SER A 131 6.31 -31.25 7.42
CA SER A 131 6.76 -30.24 8.40
C SER A 131 5.94 -28.95 8.36
N ALA A 132 5.03 -28.81 7.40
CA ALA A 132 4.17 -27.63 7.28
C ALA A 132 3.15 -27.57 8.45
N PRO A 133 3.00 -26.41 9.10
CA PRO A 133 1.99 -26.24 10.14
C PRO A 133 0.56 -26.34 9.59
N SER A 134 -0.31 -26.99 10.36
CA SER A 134 -1.75 -27.07 10.07
C SER A 134 -2.47 -25.79 10.48
N LEU A 135 -3.40 -25.34 9.64
CA LEU A 135 -4.34 -24.29 9.99
C LEU A 135 -5.47 -24.87 10.84
N SER A 136 -6.07 -24.02 11.68
CA SER A 136 -7.28 -24.33 12.44
C SER A 136 -8.54 -24.02 11.62
N ALA A 137 -9.52 -24.91 11.68
CA ALA A 137 -10.87 -24.73 11.13
C ALA A 137 -11.87 -24.16 12.16
N SER A 138 -11.42 -23.63 13.31
CA SER A 138 -12.35 -23.12 14.35
C SER A 138 -13.31 -22.03 13.86
N GLY A 139 -12.95 -21.29 12.81
CA GLY A 139 -13.79 -20.26 12.20
C GLY A 139 -14.56 -20.71 10.95
N TYR A 140 -14.50 -22.00 10.60
CA TYR A 140 -15.06 -22.54 9.36
C TYR A 140 -16.59 -22.63 9.43
N THR A 141 -17.25 -22.07 8.43
CA THR A 141 -18.67 -22.28 8.17
C THR A 141 -18.89 -22.56 6.68
N THR A 142 -20.03 -23.14 6.31
CA THR A 142 -20.35 -23.42 4.90
C THR A 142 -20.39 -22.14 4.05
N SER A 143 -20.82 -21.02 4.62
CA SER A 143 -20.84 -19.70 3.95
C SER A 143 -19.48 -19.00 3.96
N ARG A 144 -18.58 -19.39 4.88
CA ARG A 144 -17.26 -18.79 5.04
C ARG A 144 -16.27 -19.87 5.49
N PRO A 145 -15.68 -20.63 4.55
CA PRO A 145 -14.81 -21.76 4.85
C PRO A 145 -13.42 -21.30 5.31
N LEU A 146 -13.37 -20.60 6.45
CA LEU A 146 -12.17 -19.96 6.99
C LEU A 146 -11.27 -20.95 7.72
N TRP A 147 -10.01 -20.94 7.33
CA TRP A 147 -8.90 -21.58 8.01
C TRP A 147 -7.89 -20.53 8.48
N THR A 148 -7.37 -20.69 9.71
CA THR A 148 -6.49 -19.70 10.33
C THR A 148 -5.24 -20.34 10.94
N TYR A 149 -4.07 -19.73 10.75
CA TYR A 149 -2.82 -20.09 11.44
C TYR A 149 -2.08 -18.84 11.89
N ALA A 150 -1.63 -18.78 13.14
CA ALA A 150 -0.83 -17.69 13.67
C ALA A 150 0.60 -18.17 13.96
N VAL A 151 1.59 -17.38 13.51
CA VAL A 151 3.01 -17.66 13.74
C VAL A 151 3.76 -16.37 14.03
N THR A 152 4.67 -16.41 14.99
CA THR A 152 5.54 -15.27 15.31
C THR A 152 6.78 -15.32 14.44
N LEU A 153 7.00 -14.29 13.63
CA LEU A 153 8.13 -14.20 12.69
C LEU A 153 8.97 -12.95 12.96
N PRO A 154 10.29 -12.97 12.70
CA PRO A 154 11.11 -11.76 12.81
C PRO A 154 10.67 -10.68 11.83
N ALA A 155 10.61 -9.43 12.28
CA ALA A 155 10.28 -8.28 11.45
C ALA A 155 11.25 -8.16 10.26
N GLY A 156 10.74 -7.79 9.09
CA GLY A 156 11.52 -7.67 7.85
C GLY A 156 11.81 -8.99 7.13
N THR A 157 11.45 -10.14 7.71
CA THR A 157 11.65 -11.45 7.05
C THR A 157 10.80 -11.50 5.79
N THR A 158 11.46 -11.74 4.65
CA THR A 158 10.78 -11.96 3.36
C THR A 158 10.84 -13.45 3.03
N PHE A 159 9.70 -14.01 2.63
CA PHE A 159 9.59 -15.42 2.30
C PHE A 159 8.51 -15.68 1.25
N GLN A 160 8.50 -16.91 0.76
CA GLN A 160 7.47 -17.43 -0.12
C GLN A 160 6.69 -18.54 0.60
N TYR A 161 5.43 -18.69 0.23
CA TYR A 161 4.56 -19.71 0.81
C TYR A 161 3.48 -20.15 -0.17
N LYS A 162 2.88 -21.31 0.13
CA LYS A 162 1.65 -21.82 -0.46
C LYS A 162 0.78 -22.51 0.57
N PHE A 163 -0.53 -22.45 0.34
CA PHE A 163 -1.46 -23.34 1.03
C PHE A 163 -1.44 -24.72 0.37
N ILE A 164 -1.54 -25.76 1.20
CA ILE A 164 -1.69 -27.15 0.77
C ILE A 164 -2.93 -27.77 1.42
N ASN A 165 -3.64 -28.60 0.69
CA ASN A 165 -4.75 -29.40 1.18
C ASN A 165 -4.30 -30.86 1.26
N VAL A 166 -4.09 -31.33 2.49
CA VAL A 166 -3.77 -32.72 2.77
C VAL A 166 -5.09 -33.50 2.77
N GLN A 167 -5.18 -34.46 1.85
CA GLN A 167 -6.34 -35.34 1.70
C GLN A 167 -6.36 -36.40 2.81
N SER A 168 -7.51 -37.07 2.97
CA SER A 168 -7.67 -38.14 3.96
C SER A 168 -6.76 -39.35 3.74
N ASP A 169 -6.29 -39.56 2.51
CA ASP A 169 -5.32 -40.61 2.15
C ASP A 169 -3.86 -40.18 2.32
N GLY A 170 -3.62 -38.95 2.81
CA GLY A 170 -2.30 -38.37 2.99
C GLY A 170 -1.69 -37.72 1.74
N SER A 171 -2.38 -37.78 0.58
CA SER A 171 -1.93 -37.07 -0.62
C SER A 171 -2.02 -35.55 -0.44
N VAL A 172 -1.12 -34.81 -1.09
CA VAL A 172 -0.99 -33.35 -0.90
C VAL A 172 -1.35 -32.64 -2.20
N ARG A 173 -2.41 -31.82 -2.15
CA ARG A 173 -2.76 -30.90 -3.24
C ARG A 173 -2.25 -29.50 -2.93
N TRP A 174 -1.40 -28.96 -3.79
CA TRP A 174 -0.91 -27.59 -3.70
C TRP A 174 -1.90 -26.60 -4.33
N GLU A 175 -1.92 -25.37 -3.83
CA GLU A 175 -2.57 -24.27 -4.55
C GLU A 175 -1.84 -23.95 -5.87
N SER A 176 -2.55 -23.32 -6.79
CA SER A 176 -2.01 -22.97 -8.11
C SER A 176 -0.82 -22.01 -8.02
N ASP A 177 0.02 -22.04 -9.06
CA ASP A 177 1.09 -21.05 -9.25
C ASP A 177 0.55 -19.64 -9.49
N PRO A 178 1.36 -18.59 -9.25
CA PRO A 178 2.74 -18.61 -8.72
C PRO A 178 2.82 -18.97 -7.22
N ASN A 179 4.00 -18.91 -6.60
CA ASN A 179 4.07 -18.88 -5.14
C ASN A 179 3.52 -17.54 -4.60
N ARG A 180 3.00 -17.53 -3.37
CA ARG A 180 2.71 -16.27 -2.67
C ARG A 180 4.00 -15.77 -2.03
N SER A 181 4.16 -14.46 -1.93
CA SER A 181 5.30 -13.83 -1.25
C SER A 181 4.80 -12.85 -0.21
N TYR A 182 5.46 -12.82 0.94
CA TYR A 182 5.15 -11.91 2.03
C TYR A 182 6.42 -11.42 2.72
N THR A 183 6.39 -10.16 3.14
CA THR A 183 7.42 -9.54 3.95
C THR A 183 6.79 -9.11 5.27
N VAL A 184 7.31 -9.62 6.38
CA VAL A 184 6.85 -9.22 7.72
C VAL A 184 7.14 -7.73 7.89
N PRO A 185 6.16 -6.89 8.25
CA PRO A 185 6.41 -5.46 8.35
C PRO A 185 7.39 -5.14 9.46
N THR A 186 8.16 -4.08 9.22
CA THR A 186 9.03 -3.47 10.22
C THR A 186 8.32 -2.26 10.82
N GLY A 187 8.53 -1.99 12.11
CA GLY A 187 7.99 -0.81 12.79
C GLY A 187 7.20 -1.17 14.03
N CYS A 188 6.17 -0.37 14.36
CA CYS A 188 5.42 -0.49 15.60
C CYS A 188 4.48 -1.71 15.67
N ALA A 189 4.18 -2.33 14.53
CA ALA A 189 3.18 -3.39 14.46
C ALA A 189 3.72 -4.68 15.09
N SER A 190 3.08 -5.13 16.17
CA SER A 190 3.39 -6.40 16.84
C SER A 190 2.54 -7.57 16.33
N ALA A 191 1.46 -7.29 15.60
CA ALA A 191 0.59 -8.31 15.01
C ALA A 191 0.01 -7.83 13.67
N VAL A 192 -0.19 -8.77 12.75
CA VAL A 192 -0.72 -8.52 11.40
C VAL A 192 -1.57 -9.70 10.95
N THR A 193 -2.50 -9.44 10.05
CA THR A 193 -3.33 -10.48 9.41
C THR A 193 -3.12 -10.46 7.90
N VAL A 194 -2.97 -11.65 7.32
CA VAL A 194 -2.82 -11.88 5.89
C VAL A 194 -4.01 -12.72 5.43
N ASP A 195 -4.98 -12.06 4.83
CA ASP A 195 -6.16 -12.73 4.27
C ASP A 195 -5.88 -13.22 2.85
N SER A 196 -6.43 -14.39 2.52
CA SER A 196 -6.26 -15.04 1.23
C SER A 196 -7.47 -15.89 0.89
N THR A 197 -7.62 -16.21 -0.39
CA THR A 197 -8.54 -17.21 -0.90
C THR A 197 -7.75 -18.29 -1.61
N TRP A 198 -8.18 -19.55 -1.48
CA TRP A 198 -7.56 -20.68 -2.19
C TRP A 198 -7.60 -20.46 -3.70
N ARG A 199 -6.54 -20.87 -4.42
CA ARG A 199 -6.45 -20.86 -5.88
C ARG A 199 -6.07 -22.23 -6.46
#